data_AF-A0A4T0UX34-F1
#
_entry.id   AF-A0A4T0UX34-F1
#
_cell.length_a   1.000
_cell.length_b   1.000
_cell.length_c   1.000
_cell.angle_alpha   90.00
_cell.angle_beta   90.00
_cell.angle_gamma   90.00
#
_symmetry.space_group_name_H-M   'P 1'
#
loop_
_entity.id
_entity.type
_entity.pdbx_description
1 polymer ?
#
loop_
_entity_poly.entity_id
_entity_poly.type
_entity_poly.pdbx_seq_one_letter_code
_entity_poly.pdbx_strand_id
1 'polypeptide(L)'
;MPKPSSRLTLSELRGLILLTDAAVAGSSDIAEGVHRKVWDTLGAPPGKEAGRTRGVTGLAYQSVRGISRLLAQGANHLLQALEGQPDTSAASPRRTRLLAVLNGIVGDRLTAEANPLATRMALYRAPDEETEAMPAAAGKVLLLIHGLCMSEYAWEDAGEETVDYAAVLAGIGYTPLYLRYNSGRHVSHNGRELAALLEKALADRPGLALSVVAHSMGGLVLRSACHYARQAGMRWPERLQHMVFLGTPHHGAPLEQAGNYLEAVLGKLPHAAPWAGLARVRSAGITDLREGRLLDEDWQGWARFHHHRDTHAVLPLPEGVACFAVAAVVTAKPGALADRLLGDGLVPLQSALGQHHDPARALCFAPHRQQVCYGMHHMQLLSSPEVGRQLLAWLAAP
;
A
#
# COMPACT_ATOMS: atom_id res chain seq x y z
N MET A 1 13.12 -19.19 27.67
CA MET A 1 13.36 -17.86 27.09
C MET A 1 12.15 -16.98 27.34
N PRO A 2 12.29 -15.77 27.91
CA PRO A 2 11.16 -14.86 28.07
C PRO A 2 10.64 -14.45 26.68
N LYS A 3 9.32 -14.52 26.48
CA LYS A 3 8.67 -14.03 25.24
C LYS A 3 9.05 -12.55 25.05
N PRO A 4 9.54 -12.11 23.88
CA PRO A 4 9.75 -10.69 23.63
C PRO A 4 8.41 -9.98 23.81
N SER A 5 8.33 -9.12 24.82
CA SER A 5 7.15 -8.30 25.05
C SER A 5 7.05 -7.28 23.92
N SER A 6 5.96 -7.30 23.18
CA SER A 6 5.60 -6.31 22.17
C SER A 6 5.26 -4.97 22.83
N ARG A 7 6.24 -4.31 23.42
CA ARG A 7 6.06 -2.99 24.04
C ARG A 7 6.06 -1.95 22.92
N LEU A 8 5.05 -1.11 22.89
CA LEU A 8 5.05 0.04 21.99
C LEU A 8 6.08 1.05 22.51
N THR A 9 6.80 1.67 21.58
CA THR A 9 7.68 2.80 21.89
C THR A 9 6.86 3.98 22.41
N LEU A 10 7.52 4.91 23.09
CA LEU A 10 6.85 6.12 23.60
C LEU A 10 6.27 6.96 22.44
N SER A 11 6.99 7.02 21.32
CA SER A 11 6.55 7.68 20.09
C SER A 11 5.31 7.01 19.48
N GLU A 12 5.23 5.68 19.49
CA GLU A 12 4.04 4.96 19.02
C GLU A 12 2.83 5.14 19.92
N LEU A 13 3.00 5.17 21.24
CA LEU A 13 1.91 5.46 22.18
C LEU A 13 1.34 6.86 21.92
N ARG A 14 2.19 7.85 21.69
CA ARG A 14 1.78 9.20 21.27
C ARG A 14 0.99 9.15 19.96
N GLY A 15 1.51 8.43 18.98
CA GLY A 15 0.84 8.30 17.69
C GLY A 15 -0.53 7.62 17.78
N LEU A 16 -0.70 6.61 18.64
CA LEU A 16 -1.97 5.94 18.88
C LEU A 16 -2.99 6.85 19.56
N ILE A 17 -2.54 7.70 20.48
CA ILE A 17 -3.39 8.69 21.13
C ILE A 17 -3.88 9.73 20.13
N LEU A 18 -2.97 10.27 19.31
CA LEU A 18 -3.33 11.21 18.23
C LEU A 18 -4.34 10.58 17.25
N LEU A 19 -4.12 9.31 16.90
CA LEU A 19 -5.03 8.60 16.01
C LEU A 19 -6.40 8.32 16.64
N THR A 20 -6.45 8.01 17.93
CA THR A 20 -7.70 7.78 18.66
C THR A 20 -8.52 9.08 18.76
N ASP A 21 -7.87 10.21 19.04
CA ASP A 21 -8.53 11.53 19.05
C ASP A 21 -9.11 11.88 17.67
N ALA A 22 -8.32 11.66 16.62
CA ALA A 22 -8.75 11.82 15.23
C ALA A 22 -9.95 10.94 14.86
N ALA A 23 -9.99 9.69 15.32
CA ALA A 23 -11.08 8.75 15.07
C ALA A 23 -12.37 9.12 15.83
N VAL A 24 -12.25 9.57 17.08
CA VAL A 24 -13.39 10.05 17.89
C VAL A 24 -13.96 11.34 17.31
N ALA A 25 -13.10 12.26 16.88
CA ALA A 25 -13.53 13.48 16.20
C ALA A 25 -14.25 13.18 14.88
N GLY A 26 -13.66 12.35 14.02
CA GLY A 26 -14.23 12.01 12.71
C GLY A 26 -15.56 11.25 12.78
N SER A 27 -15.68 10.29 13.70
CA SER A 27 -16.96 9.56 13.90
C SER A 27 -18.05 10.47 14.47
N SER A 28 -17.70 11.38 15.36
CA SER A 28 -18.61 12.41 15.89
C SER A 28 -19.08 13.35 14.79
N ASP A 29 -18.20 13.77 13.89
CA ASP A 29 -18.53 14.68 12.79
C ASP A 29 -19.44 14.01 11.74
N ILE A 30 -19.22 12.73 11.43
CA ILE A 30 -20.09 11.95 10.53
C ILE A 30 -21.48 11.80 11.16
N ALA A 31 -21.55 11.40 12.43
CA ALA A 31 -22.82 11.22 13.13
C ALA A 31 -23.58 12.55 13.27
N GLU A 32 -22.87 13.65 13.56
CA GLU A 32 -23.45 14.99 13.62
C GLU A 32 -23.97 15.44 12.24
N GLY A 33 -23.22 15.16 11.16
CA GLY A 33 -23.64 15.46 9.80
C GLY A 33 -24.89 14.68 9.36
N VAL A 34 -24.99 13.40 9.74
CA VAL A 34 -26.20 12.58 9.52
C VAL A 34 -27.38 13.16 10.30
N HIS A 35 -27.19 13.47 11.59
CA HIS A 35 -28.24 14.10 12.38
C HIS A 35 -28.66 15.42 11.78
N ARG A 36 -27.73 16.29 11.36
CA ARG A 36 -28.06 17.57 10.71
C ARG A 36 -28.92 17.35 9.46
N LYS A 37 -28.57 16.39 8.59
CA LYS A 37 -29.39 16.05 7.41
C LYS A 37 -30.81 15.55 7.76
N VAL A 38 -30.96 14.79 8.84
CA VAL A 38 -32.28 14.38 9.34
C VAL A 38 -33.07 15.60 9.84
N TRP A 39 -32.42 16.48 10.61
CA TRP A 39 -33.03 17.72 11.09
C TRP A 39 -33.38 18.71 9.97
N ASP A 40 -32.58 18.76 8.89
CA ASP A 40 -32.88 19.53 7.67
C ASP A 40 -34.19 19.03 7.03
N THR A 41 -34.33 17.71 6.88
CA THR A 41 -35.53 17.07 6.33
C THR A 41 -36.78 17.34 7.18
N LEU A 42 -36.60 17.54 8.49
CA LEU A 42 -37.67 17.83 9.45
C LEU A 42 -37.95 19.34 9.62
N GLY A 43 -37.34 20.21 8.80
CA GLY A 43 -37.61 21.65 8.79
C GLY A 43 -36.96 22.44 9.93
N ALA A 44 -35.93 21.88 10.57
CA ALA A 44 -35.27 22.56 11.68
C ALA A 44 -34.36 23.71 11.21
N PRO A 45 -34.31 24.85 11.93
CA PRO A 45 -33.48 25.99 11.55
C PRO A 45 -31.99 25.63 11.46
N PRO A 46 -31.22 26.30 10.58
CA PRO A 46 -29.82 25.98 10.31
C PRO A 46 -28.93 26.17 11.55
N GLY A 47 -27.82 25.43 11.59
CA GLY A 47 -26.76 25.53 12.60
C GLY A 47 -26.07 26.91 12.65
N LYS A 48 -25.23 27.16 13.66
CA LYS A 48 -24.34 28.36 13.65
C LYS A 48 -23.24 28.24 12.58
N GLU A 49 -22.90 27.00 12.19
CA GLU A 49 -21.96 26.66 11.14
C GLU A 49 -22.60 25.65 10.19
N ALA A 50 -22.20 25.66 8.92
CA ALA A 50 -22.71 24.74 7.91
C ALA A 50 -22.38 23.29 8.29
N GLY A 51 -23.38 22.41 8.25
CA GLY A 51 -23.23 20.98 8.56
C GLY A 51 -23.25 20.59 10.04
N ARG A 52 -23.41 21.55 10.97
CA ARG A 52 -23.46 21.26 12.42
C ARG A 52 -24.85 21.33 13.03
N THR A 53 -25.07 20.54 14.07
CA THR A 53 -26.33 20.54 14.84
C THR A 53 -26.35 21.69 15.86
N ARG A 54 -27.54 22.04 16.36
CA ARG A 54 -27.76 23.11 17.36
C ARG A 54 -28.37 22.53 18.63
N GLY A 55 -28.47 23.35 19.68
CA GLY A 55 -29.13 22.98 20.94
C GLY A 55 -28.42 21.83 21.66
N VAL A 56 -29.19 20.98 22.33
CA VAL A 56 -28.66 19.87 23.15
C VAL A 56 -27.83 18.89 22.32
N THR A 57 -28.21 18.61 21.07
CA THR A 57 -27.45 17.75 20.16
C THR A 57 -26.09 18.36 19.79
N GLY A 58 -26.06 19.66 19.47
CA GLY A 58 -24.80 20.38 19.20
C GLY A 58 -23.89 20.44 20.43
N LEU A 59 -24.46 20.64 21.62
CA LEU A 59 -23.73 20.61 22.90
C LEU A 59 -23.19 19.22 23.20
N ALA A 60 -23.93 18.14 22.91
CA ALA A 60 -23.46 16.77 23.09
C ALA A 60 -22.25 16.46 22.21
N TYR A 61 -22.30 16.79 20.91
CA TYR A 61 -21.16 16.60 20.01
C TYR A 61 -19.96 17.49 20.35
N GLN A 62 -20.21 18.74 20.77
CA GLN A 62 -19.15 19.61 21.28
C GLN A 62 -18.51 19.05 22.57
N SER A 63 -19.30 18.45 23.46
CA SER A 63 -18.81 17.85 24.70
C SER A 63 -17.99 16.59 24.45
N VAL A 64 -18.44 15.70 23.56
CA VAL A 64 -17.68 14.50 23.15
C VAL A 64 -16.33 14.90 22.54
N ARG A 65 -16.31 15.90 21.66
CA ARG A 65 -15.06 16.44 21.09
C ARG A 65 -14.20 17.13 22.15
N GLY A 66 -14.79 17.88 23.07
CA GLY A 66 -14.07 18.57 24.15
C GLY A 66 -13.37 17.58 25.09
N ILE A 67 -14.07 16.52 25.48
CA ILE A 67 -13.53 15.46 26.34
C ILE A 67 -12.42 14.68 25.61
N SER A 68 -12.62 14.35 24.32
CA SER A 68 -11.59 13.69 23.50
C SER A 68 -10.29 14.51 23.44
N ARG A 69 -10.40 15.82 23.14
CA ARG A 69 -9.24 16.71 23.09
C ARG A 69 -8.54 16.84 24.45
N LEU A 70 -9.28 16.92 25.54
CA LEU A 70 -8.71 16.99 26.89
C LEU A 70 -7.98 15.70 27.27
N LEU A 71 -8.53 14.53 26.90
CA LEU A 71 -7.86 13.23 27.09
C LEU A 71 -6.60 13.12 26.24
N ALA A 72 -6.65 13.56 24.97
CA ALA A 72 -5.50 13.58 24.08
C ALA A 72 -4.39 14.51 24.60
N GLN A 73 -4.75 15.72 25.05
CA GLN A 73 -3.82 16.68 25.65
C GLN A 73 -3.22 16.15 26.95
N GLY A 74 -4.03 15.57 27.84
CA GLY A 74 -3.57 14.98 29.10
C GLY A 74 -2.63 13.80 28.87
N ALA A 75 -2.93 12.95 27.91
CA ALA A 75 -2.06 11.83 27.55
C ALA A 75 -0.76 12.29 26.87
N ASN A 76 -0.80 13.36 26.06
CA ASN A 76 0.39 13.96 25.45
C ASN A 76 1.31 14.60 26.51
N HIS A 77 0.75 15.27 27.53
CA HIS A 77 1.52 15.79 28.66
C HIS A 77 2.16 14.69 29.50
N LEU A 78 1.43 13.59 29.76
CA LEU A 78 1.97 12.43 30.46
C LEU A 78 3.11 11.78 29.68
N LEU A 79 2.98 11.70 28.35
CA LEU A 79 4.03 11.18 27.49
C LEU A 79 5.23 12.13 27.36
N GLN A 80 5.06 13.44 27.46
CA GLN A 80 6.16 14.42 27.55
C GLN A 80 6.93 14.30 28.86
N ALA A 81 6.23 14.03 29.97
CA ALA A 81 6.88 13.76 31.26
C ALA A 81 7.70 12.45 31.26
N LEU A 82 7.51 11.59 30.25
CA LEU A 82 8.21 10.31 30.10
C LEU A 82 9.29 10.34 28.98
N GLU A 83 9.52 11.49 28.34
CA GLU A 83 10.64 11.67 27.39
C GLU A 83 11.98 11.60 28.11
N GLY A 84 12.85 10.68 27.69
CA GLY A 84 14.19 10.51 28.26
C GLY A 84 14.60 9.05 28.50
N GLN A 85 13.68 8.09 28.34
CA GLN A 85 14.04 6.67 28.35
C GLN A 85 14.44 6.22 26.93
N PRO A 86 15.59 5.54 26.75
CA PRO A 86 15.95 4.98 25.46
C PRO A 86 14.89 3.97 25.03
N ASP A 87 14.35 4.16 23.82
CA ASP A 87 13.42 3.23 23.17
C ASP A 87 14.12 1.88 22.99
N THR A 88 13.93 0.98 23.95
CA THR A 88 14.53 -0.36 24.00
C THR A 88 13.57 -1.44 23.53
N SER A 89 12.50 -1.05 22.81
CA SER A 89 11.62 -2.03 22.18
C SER A 89 12.26 -2.52 20.88
N ALA A 90 12.80 -3.73 20.92
CA ALA A 90 13.30 -4.42 19.74
C ALA A 90 12.22 -4.44 18.64
N ALA A 91 12.63 -4.15 17.41
CA ALA A 91 11.79 -4.36 16.24
C ALA A 91 11.26 -5.79 16.27
N SER A 92 9.93 -5.94 16.23
CA SER A 92 9.30 -7.26 16.21
C SER A 92 8.45 -7.37 14.96
N PRO A 93 8.48 -8.51 14.25
CA PRO A 93 7.70 -8.72 13.03
C PRO A 93 6.21 -8.38 13.20
N ARG A 94 5.65 -8.71 14.38
CA ARG A 94 4.26 -8.41 14.74
C ARG A 94 3.98 -6.91 14.77
N ARG A 95 4.89 -6.10 15.32
CA ARG A 95 4.79 -4.64 15.37
C ARG A 95 4.85 -4.06 13.97
N THR A 96 5.82 -4.46 13.15
CA THR A 96 5.97 -3.96 11.77
C THR A 96 4.75 -4.29 10.92
N ARG A 97 4.21 -5.51 11.02
CA ARG A 97 2.96 -5.89 10.34
C ARG A 97 1.76 -5.07 10.80
N LEU A 98 1.63 -4.78 12.10
CA LEU A 98 0.56 -3.92 12.61
C LEU A 98 0.69 -2.48 12.07
N LEU A 99 1.89 -1.91 12.08
CA LEU A 99 2.15 -0.58 11.52
C LEU A 99 1.88 -0.52 10.02
N ALA A 100 2.22 -1.58 9.28
CA ALA A 100 1.91 -1.70 7.86
C ALA A 100 0.39 -1.64 7.60
N VAL A 101 -0.40 -2.40 8.36
CA VAL A 101 -1.88 -2.37 8.27
C VAL A 101 -2.42 -0.98 8.60
N LEU A 102 -1.92 -0.37 9.69
CA LEU A 102 -2.32 0.97 10.09
C LEU A 102 -2.03 2.00 9.00
N ASN A 103 -0.82 1.97 8.45
CA ASN A 103 -0.43 2.87 7.37
C ASN A 103 -1.22 2.61 6.10
N GLY A 104 -1.57 1.37 5.76
CA GLY A 104 -2.43 1.10 4.61
C GLY A 104 -3.83 1.71 4.74
N ILE A 105 -4.41 1.71 5.95
CA ILE A 105 -5.79 2.19 6.19
C ILE A 105 -5.86 3.71 6.39
N VAL A 106 -4.87 4.32 7.06
CA VAL A 106 -4.90 5.75 7.43
C VAL A 106 -3.59 6.50 7.20
N GLY A 107 -2.64 5.92 6.47
CA GLY A 107 -1.27 6.43 6.42
C GLY A 107 -1.09 7.76 5.71
N ASP A 108 -1.98 8.14 4.80
CA ASP A 108 -2.03 9.49 4.23
C ASP A 108 -2.30 10.55 5.31
N ARG A 109 -3.24 10.26 6.22
CA ARG A 109 -3.53 11.12 7.37
C ARG A 109 -2.38 11.14 8.37
N LEU A 110 -1.80 9.98 8.68
CA LEU A 110 -0.61 9.92 9.55
C LEU A 110 0.52 10.80 9.01
N THR A 111 0.71 10.81 7.69
CA THR A 111 1.73 11.66 7.04
C THR A 111 1.35 13.14 7.10
N ALA A 112 0.10 13.49 6.79
CA ALA A 112 -0.37 14.88 6.82
C ALA A 112 -0.29 15.51 8.23
N GLU A 113 -0.48 14.70 9.27
CA GLU A 113 -0.40 15.12 10.67
C GLU A 113 1.02 14.97 11.26
N ALA A 114 2.02 14.62 10.46
CA ALA A 114 3.39 14.33 10.91
C ALA A 114 3.45 13.35 12.11
N ASN A 115 2.54 12.36 12.10
CA ASN A 115 2.41 11.38 13.16
C ASN A 115 3.61 10.41 13.14
N PRO A 116 4.24 10.09 14.30
CA PRO A 116 5.39 9.19 14.36
C PRO A 116 5.09 7.75 13.91
N LEU A 117 3.81 7.37 13.78
CA LEU A 117 3.40 6.08 13.21
C LEU A 117 3.46 6.06 11.68
N ALA A 118 3.66 7.21 11.02
CA ALA A 118 3.79 7.27 9.58
C ALA A 118 5.07 6.55 9.15
N THR A 119 4.91 5.48 8.37
CA THR A 119 6.03 4.72 7.82
C THR A 119 6.77 5.54 6.78
N ARG A 120 8.08 5.75 6.97
CA ARG A 120 8.95 6.33 5.93
C ARG A 120 9.32 5.30 4.88
N MET A 121 9.56 5.74 3.65
CA MET A 121 10.09 4.85 2.63
C MET A 121 11.57 4.56 2.91
N ALA A 122 11.96 3.28 2.85
CA ALA A 122 13.37 2.88 2.94
C ALA A 122 13.61 1.51 2.28
N LEU A 123 14.87 1.24 1.96
CA LEU A 123 15.32 -0.06 1.45
C LEU A 123 15.82 -0.94 2.60
N TYR A 124 15.58 -2.24 2.47
CA TYR A 124 15.96 -3.24 3.46
C TYR A 124 16.72 -4.38 2.77
N ARG A 125 17.78 -4.89 3.41
CA ARG A 125 18.54 -6.07 2.94
C ARG A 125 17.87 -7.37 3.38
N ALA A 126 17.31 -7.33 4.57
CA ALA A 126 16.49 -8.34 5.19
C ALA A 126 15.47 -7.63 6.09
N PRO A 127 14.44 -8.33 6.57
CA PRO A 127 13.45 -7.74 7.47
C PRO A 127 14.09 -7.11 8.71
N ASP A 128 13.69 -5.87 9.00
CA ASP A 128 14.28 -4.97 10.01
C ASP A 128 15.77 -4.57 9.81
N GLU A 129 16.45 -5.03 8.75
CA GLU A 129 17.80 -4.58 8.37
C GLU A 129 17.75 -3.50 7.28
N GLU A 130 17.52 -2.26 7.69
CA GLU A 130 17.51 -1.12 6.77
C GLU A 130 18.89 -0.84 6.17
N THR A 131 18.94 -0.42 4.91
CA THR A 131 20.18 -0.13 4.21
C THR A 131 20.06 1.06 3.24
N GLU A 132 21.12 1.86 3.18
CA GLU A 132 21.38 2.75 2.05
C GLU A 132 22.49 2.21 1.12
N ALA A 133 23.22 1.19 1.57
CA ALA A 133 24.33 0.60 0.82
C ALA A 133 23.81 -0.34 -0.27
N MET A 134 24.08 0.01 -1.52
CA MET A 134 23.93 -0.88 -2.68
C MET A 134 25.26 -1.62 -2.94
N PRO A 135 25.22 -2.78 -3.63
CA PRO A 135 26.44 -3.54 -3.96
C PRO A 135 27.52 -2.68 -4.60
N ALA A 136 28.79 -2.94 -4.24
CA ALA A 136 29.92 -2.08 -4.59
C ALA A 136 30.41 -2.22 -6.04
N ALA A 137 30.11 -3.35 -6.71
CA ALA A 137 30.55 -3.66 -8.07
C ALA A 137 29.37 -3.79 -9.03
N ALA A 138 29.66 -3.97 -10.33
CA ALA A 138 28.65 -4.36 -11.30
C ALA A 138 27.94 -5.66 -10.87
N GLY A 139 26.64 -5.76 -11.13
CA GLY A 139 25.83 -6.87 -10.63
C GLY A 139 24.33 -6.69 -10.87
N LYS A 140 23.54 -7.67 -10.47
CA LYS A 140 22.08 -7.66 -10.60
C LYS A 140 21.45 -7.37 -9.24
N VAL A 141 20.67 -6.31 -9.14
CA VAL A 141 19.85 -5.98 -7.96
C VAL A 141 18.43 -6.40 -8.22
N LEU A 142 17.83 -7.09 -7.27
CA LEU A 142 16.40 -7.42 -7.28
C LEU A 142 15.71 -6.56 -6.21
N LEU A 143 14.78 -5.71 -6.61
CA LEU A 143 13.92 -4.98 -5.68
C LEU A 143 12.56 -5.66 -5.57
N LEU A 144 12.14 -5.99 -4.35
CA LEU A 144 10.84 -6.54 -4.04
C LEU A 144 9.94 -5.47 -3.42
N ILE A 145 8.80 -5.18 -4.06
CA ILE A 145 7.87 -4.12 -3.65
C ILE A 145 6.53 -4.70 -3.24
N HIS A 146 6.20 -4.60 -1.95
CA HIS A 146 4.96 -5.15 -1.39
C HIS A 146 3.70 -4.35 -1.78
N GLY A 147 2.53 -4.94 -1.51
CA GLY A 147 1.21 -4.35 -1.72
C GLY A 147 0.67 -3.51 -0.56
N LEU A 148 -0.64 -3.24 -0.61
CA LEU A 148 -1.40 -2.53 0.41
C LEU A 148 -1.35 -3.25 1.77
N CYS A 149 -1.23 -2.50 2.88
CA CYS A 149 -1.22 -3.03 4.24
C CYS A 149 -0.09 -4.04 4.53
N MET A 150 0.99 -3.99 3.75
CA MET A 150 2.14 -4.89 3.86
C MET A 150 3.43 -4.12 4.19
N SER A 151 4.48 -4.90 4.48
CA SER A 151 5.88 -4.46 4.66
C SER A 151 6.78 -5.47 3.97
N GLU A 152 8.09 -5.32 4.05
CA GLU A 152 9.06 -6.29 3.54
C GLU A 152 8.86 -7.71 4.10
N TYR A 153 8.26 -7.84 5.29
CA TYR A 153 7.81 -9.10 5.87
C TYR A 153 6.80 -9.89 5.01
N ALA A 154 6.18 -9.27 4.01
CA ALA A 154 5.25 -9.97 3.11
C ALA A 154 5.93 -10.98 2.18
N TRP A 155 7.25 -10.85 2.02
CA TRP A 155 8.07 -11.74 1.18
C TRP A 155 8.70 -12.88 1.98
N GLU A 156 8.53 -12.91 3.30
CA GLU A 156 8.99 -14.03 4.13
C GLU A 156 8.08 -15.27 3.96
N ASP A 157 8.73 -16.42 3.93
CA ASP A 157 8.13 -17.76 3.92
C ASP A 157 7.24 -18.00 5.16
N ALA A 158 6.05 -18.54 4.94
CA ALA A 158 5.13 -18.93 6.01
C ALA A 158 4.65 -20.39 5.91
N GLY A 159 5.39 -21.27 5.23
CA GLY A 159 5.11 -22.72 5.27
C GLY A 159 5.97 -23.58 4.35
N GLU A 160 6.02 -24.88 4.64
CA GLU A 160 6.83 -25.89 3.94
C GLU A 160 6.57 -26.00 2.42
N GLU A 161 5.42 -25.52 1.94
CA GLU A 161 5.02 -25.57 0.53
C GLU A 161 5.20 -24.23 -0.22
N THR A 162 5.87 -23.25 0.39
CA THR A 162 6.07 -21.92 -0.21
C THR A 162 7.51 -21.69 -0.64
N VAL A 163 7.73 -20.69 -1.51
CA VAL A 163 9.03 -20.37 -2.10
C VAL A 163 9.39 -18.93 -1.79
N ASP A 164 10.60 -18.74 -1.25
CA ASP A 164 11.23 -17.43 -1.13
C ASP A 164 11.85 -17.02 -2.49
N TYR A 165 11.21 -16.05 -3.15
CA TYR A 165 11.68 -15.54 -4.43
C TYR A 165 13.04 -14.83 -4.35
N ALA A 166 13.34 -14.17 -3.23
CA ALA A 166 14.61 -13.51 -3.04
C ALA A 166 15.74 -14.55 -2.95
N ALA A 167 15.54 -15.62 -2.17
CA ALA A 167 16.52 -16.71 -2.07
C ALA A 167 16.71 -17.43 -3.42
N VAL A 168 15.62 -17.73 -4.12
CA VAL A 168 15.66 -18.39 -5.42
C VAL A 168 16.42 -17.55 -6.46
N LEU A 169 16.11 -16.26 -6.56
CA LEU A 169 16.76 -15.37 -7.52
C LEU A 169 18.21 -15.02 -7.12
N ALA A 170 18.53 -15.04 -5.82
CA ALA A 170 19.91 -14.95 -5.36
C ALA A 170 20.77 -16.11 -5.88
N GLY A 171 20.19 -17.30 -6.02
CA GLY A 171 20.85 -18.47 -6.62
C GLY A 171 21.32 -18.27 -8.07
N ILE A 172 20.75 -17.29 -8.79
CA ILE A 172 21.17 -16.91 -10.15
C ILE A 172 21.87 -15.53 -10.19
N GLY A 173 22.36 -15.05 -9.05
CA GLY A 173 23.24 -13.87 -8.96
C GLY A 173 22.55 -12.53 -8.68
N TYR A 174 21.25 -12.52 -8.33
CA TYR A 174 20.60 -11.29 -7.86
C TYR A 174 20.95 -10.98 -6.40
N THR A 175 21.12 -9.70 -6.08
CA THR A 175 21.14 -9.21 -4.70
C THR A 175 19.76 -8.68 -4.35
N PRO A 176 19.00 -9.35 -3.46
CA PRO A 176 17.66 -8.92 -3.09
C PRO A 176 17.70 -7.70 -2.17
N LEU A 177 16.74 -6.81 -2.39
CA LEU A 177 16.40 -5.67 -1.56
C LEU A 177 14.89 -5.59 -1.47
N TYR A 178 14.38 -5.12 -0.35
CA TYR A 178 12.97 -4.96 -0.11
C TYR A 178 12.63 -3.49 0.11
N LEU A 179 11.51 -3.05 -0.44
CA LEU A 179 10.98 -1.72 -0.18
C LEU A 179 10.00 -1.79 0.99
N ARG A 180 10.17 -0.95 2.01
CA ARG A 180 9.12 -0.63 2.98
C ARG A 180 8.59 0.75 2.65
N TYR A 181 7.27 0.93 2.60
CA TYR A 181 6.65 2.24 2.36
C TYR A 181 5.24 2.35 2.97
N ASN A 182 4.75 3.58 3.08
CA ASN A 182 3.38 3.87 3.52
C ASN A 182 2.39 3.69 2.36
N SER A 183 1.79 2.50 2.30
CA SER A 183 0.80 2.13 1.27
C SER A 183 -0.55 2.86 1.38
N GLY A 184 -0.79 3.65 2.43
CA GLY A 184 -1.99 4.48 2.53
C GLY A 184 -1.86 5.84 1.84
N ARG A 185 -0.65 6.27 1.47
CA ARG A 185 -0.46 7.50 0.67
C ARG A 185 -0.88 7.28 -0.78
N HIS A 186 -1.10 8.39 -1.49
CA HIS A 186 -1.36 8.35 -2.93
C HIS A 186 -0.24 7.58 -3.66
N VAL A 187 -0.62 6.81 -4.68
CA VAL A 187 0.33 6.05 -5.50
C VAL A 187 1.34 7.00 -6.13
N SER A 188 0.90 8.19 -6.56
CA SER A 188 1.77 9.21 -7.15
C SER A 188 2.82 9.76 -6.18
N HIS A 189 2.44 9.98 -4.91
CA HIS A 189 3.37 10.38 -3.85
C HIS A 189 4.43 9.30 -3.59
N ASN A 190 4.02 8.05 -3.47
CA ASN A 190 4.94 6.93 -3.30
C ASN A 190 5.82 6.74 -4.56
N GLY A 191 5.27 6.93 -5.77
CA GLY A 191 6.02 6.86 -7.02
C GLY A 191 7.15 7.88 -7.08
N ARG A 192 6.89 9.15 -6.75
CA ARG A 192 7.95 10.19 -6.69
C ARG A 192 9.03 9.87 -5.68
N GLU A 193 8.65 9.44 -4.48
CA GLU A 193 9.60 9.12 -3.43
C GLU A 193 10.46 7.91 -3.81
N LEU A 194 9.87 6.89 -4.42
CA LEU A 194 10.60 5.73 -4.95
C LEU A 194 11.56 6.15 -6.08
N ALA A 195 11.13 7.01 -7.00
CA ALA A 195 11.99 7.51 -8.07
C ALA A 195 13.23 8.23 -7.51
N ALA A 196 13.04 9.11 -6.53
CA ALA A 196 14.13 9.82 -5.87
C ALA A 196 15.04 8.88 -5.06
N LEU A 197 14.46 7.90 -4.36
CA LEU A 197 15.20 6.90 -3.59
C LEU A 197 16.09 6.04 -4.50
N LEU A 198 15.57 5.59 -5.65
CA LEU A 198 16.33 4.81 -6.63
C LEU A 198 17.42 5.63 -7.31
N GLU A 199 17.15 6.89 -7.67
CA GLU A 199 18.19 7.78 -8.21
C GLU A 199 19.33 7.94 -7.21
N LYS A 200 19.03 8.21 -5.93
CA LYS A 200 20.05 8.32 -4.87
C LYS A 200 20.82 7.01 -4.69
N ALA A 201 20.11 5.88 -4.57
CA ALA A 201 20.73 4.59 -4.30
C ALA A 201 21.68 4.15 -5.43
N LEU A 202 21.33 4.47 -6.68
CA LEU A 202 22.05 4.03 -7.87
C LEU A 202 23.03 5.08 -8.43
N ALA A 203 22.98 6.35 -8.02
CA ALA A 203 23.77 7.45 -8.59
C ALA A 203 25.23 7.07 -8.94
N ASP A 204 25.98 6.47 -8.01
CA ASP A 204 27.41 6.19 -8.14
C ASP A 204 27.74 4.74 -8.57
N ARG A 205 26.76 4.00 -9.11
CA ARG A 205 26.88 2.56 -9.36
C ARG A 205 26.51 2.11 -10.78
N PRO A 206 27.14 2.67 -11.82
CA PRO A 206 26.71 2.51 -13.22
C PRO A 206 26.61 1.06 -13.70
N GLY A 207 27.36 0.13 -13.11
CA GLY A 207 27.33 -1.29 -13.48
C GLY A 207 26.19 -2.12 -12.87
N LEU A 208 25.30 -1.52 -12.07
CA LEU A 208 24.18 -2.25 -11.47
C LEU A 208 22.98 -2.31 -12.41
N ALA A 209 22.56 -3.52 -12.75
CA ALA A 209 21.29 -3.82 -13.38
C ALA A 209 20.19 -3.94 -12.32
N LEU A 210 19.03 -3.32 -12.55
CA LEU A 210 17.88 -3.38 -11.65
C LEU A 210 16.78 -4.24 -12.28
N SER A 211 16.32 -5.25 -11.53
CA SER A 211 15.07 -5.97 -11.79
C SER A 211 14.13 -5.74 -10.62
N VAL A 212 12.83 -5.59 -10.88
CA VAL A 212 11.84 -5.33 -9.84
C VAL A 212 10.73 -6.36 -9.91
N VAL A 213 10.41 -6.98 -8.78
CA VAL A 213 9.22 -7.81 -8.57
C VAL A 213 8.27 -7.04 -7.66
N ALA A 214 7.09 -6.72 -8.17
CA ALA A 214 6.14 -5.87 -7.48
C ALA A 214 4.79 -6.56 -7.33
N HIS A 215 4.28 -6.63 -6.12
CA HIS A 215 3.00 -7.25 -5.80
C HIS A 215 1.91 -6.20 -5.66
N SER A 216 0.76 -6.45 -6.28
CA SER A 216 -0.46 -5.65 -6.09
C SER A 216 -0.22 -4.15 -6.30
N MET A 217 -0.56 -3.32 -5.30
CA MET A 217 -0.27 -1.88 -5.28
C MET A 217 1.18 -1.52 -5.61
N GLY A 218 2.15 -2.37 -5.25
CA GLY A 218 3.57 -2.13 -5.52
C GLY A 218 3.86 -1.94 -7.01
N GLY A 219 3.11 -2.63 -7.88
CA GLY A 219 3.24 -2.48 -9.33
C GLY A 219 2.77 -1.12 -9.84
N LEU A 220 1.73 -0.56 -9.22
CA LEU A 220 1.25 0.80 -9.53
C LEU A 220 2.28 1.85 -9.08
N VAL A 221 2.83 1.69 -7.87
CA VAL A 221 3.90 2.56 -7.34
C VAL A 221 5.12 2.54 -8.25
N LEU A 222 5.53 1.36 -8.72
CA LEU A 222 6.66 1.22 -9.64
C LEU A 222 6.41 1.91 -10.98
N ARG A 223 5.23 1.75 -11.57
CA ARG A 223 4.86 2.44 -12.83
C ARG A 223 4.87 3.96 -12.65
N SER A 224 4.31 4.44 -11.54
CA SER A 224 4.34 5.86 -11.17
C SER A 224 5.78 6.37 -11.00
N ALA A 225 6.65 5.59 -10.35
CA ALA A 225 8.06 5.93 -10.20
C ALA A 225 8.79 6.06 -11.55
N CYS A 226 8.58 5.14 -12.49
CA CYS A 226 9.15 5.24 -13.84
C CYS A 226 8.70 6.53 -14.56
N HIS A 227 7.42 6.90 -14.42
CA HIS A 227 6.90 8.14 -15.00
C HIS A 227 7.62 9.37 -14.44
N TYR A 228 7.64 9.53 -13.11
CA TYR A 228 8.26 10.69 -12.47
C TYR A 228 9.76 10.72 -12.67
N ALA A 229 10.43 9.57 -12.72
CA ALA A 229 11.84 9.47 -13.04
C ALA A 229 12.14 10.00 -14.45
N ARG A 230 11.35 9.59 -15.46
CA ARG A 230 11.47 10.10 -16.84
C ARG A 230 11.17 11.59 -16.91
N GLN A 231 10.11 12.05 -16.25
CA GLN A 231 9.73 13.47 -16.23
C GLN A 231 10.84 14.34 -15.62
N ALA A 232 11.53 13.84 -14.59
CA ALA A 232 12.60 14.55 -13.89
C ALA A 232 14.00 14.33 -14.51
N GLY A 233 14.13 13.57 -15.60
CA GLY A 233 15.43 13.28 -16.23
C GLY A 233 16.38 12.44 -15.35
N MET A 234 15.84 11.58 -14.48
CA MET A 234 16.62 10.66 -13.66
C MET A 234 17.24 9.55 -14.51
N ARG A 235 18.37 9.00 -14.04
CA ARG A 235 19.19 8.03 -14.81
C ARG A 235 18.89 6.59 -14.44
N TRP A 236 18.40 6.33 -13.23
CA TRP A 236 18.12 4.95 -12.81
C TRP A 236 17.21 4.14 -13.76
N PRO A 237 16.23 4.72 -14.49
CA PRO A 237 15.41 3.94 -15.43
C PRO A 237 16.21 3.27 -16.54
N GLU A 238 17.37 3.84 -16.93
CA GLU A 238 18.27 3.23 -17.93
C GLU A 238 18.87 1.90 -17.45
N ARG A 239 18.82 1.64 -16.14
CA ARG A 239 19.33 0.43 -15.51
C ARG A 239 18.23 -0.59 -15.22
N LEU A 240 16.97 -0.21 -15.39
CA LEU A 240 15.82 -1.08 -15.16
C LEU A 240 15.67 -2.06 -16.33
N GLN A 241 16.01 -3.32 -16.10
CA GLN A 241 15.92 -4.36 -17.13
C GLN A 241 14.56 -5.05 -17.12
N HIS A 242 14.06 -5.39 -15.93
CA HIS A 242 12.86 -6.22 -15.79
C HIS A 242 11.88 -5.62 -14.77
N MET A 243 10.59 -5.68 -15.10
CA MET A 243 9.49 -5.40 -14.19
C MET A 243 8.53 -6.58 -14.20
N VAL A 244 8.40 -7.28 -13.08
CA VAL A 244 7.44 -8.37 -12.93
C VAL A 244 6.32 -7.93 -12.01
N PHE A 245 5.10 -7.90 -12.54
CA PHE A 245 3.88 -7.52 -11.82
C PHE A 245 3.15 -8.76 -11.33
N LEU A 246 2.97 -8.89 -10.03
CA LEU A 246 2.23 -10.00 -9.41
C LEU A 246 0.85 -9.47 -8.97
N GLY A 247 -0.20 -9.82 -9.72
CA GLY A 247 -1.58 -9.43 -9.42
C GLY A 247 -1.78 -7.91 -9.32
N THR A 248 -1.05 -7.11 -10.10
CA THR A 248 -1.15 -5.65 -10.04
C THR A 248 -2.48 -5.18 -10.64
N PRO A 249 -3.32 -4.42 -9.91
CA PRO A 249 -4.59 -3.92 -10.43
C PRO A 249 -4.38 -2.75 -11.40
N HIS A 250 -3.84 -3.01 -12.60
CA HIS A 250 -3.45 -1.97 -13.55
C HIS A 250 -4.60 -1.03 -13.96
N HIS A 251 -5.82 -1.56 -13.98
CA HIS A 251 -7.07 -0.84 -14.30
C HIS A 251 -8.00 -0.75 -13.09
N GLY A 252 -7.44 -0.88 -11.89
CA GLY A 252 -8.17 -0.84 -10.64
C GLY A 252 -8.71 -2.19 -10.17
N ALA A 253 -9.33 -2.17 -8.99
CA ALA A 253 -9.93 -3.32 -8.33
C ALA A 253 -11.22 -2.91 -7.61
N PRO A 254 -12.32 -3.69 -7.70
CA PRO A 254 -13.57 -3.34 -7.04
C PRO A 254 -13.42 -3.15 -5.53
N LEU A 255 -14.07 -2.12 -5.02
CA LEU A 255 -13.88 -1.65 -3.65
C LEU A 255 -14.48 -2.61 -2.61
N GLU A 256 -15.52 -3.36 -2.97
CA GLU A 256 -16.05 -4.42 -2.11
C GLU A 256 -14.97 -5.47 -1.82
N GLN A 257 -14.11 -5.77 -2.81
CA GLN A 257 -13.02 -6.73 -2.66
C GLN A 257 -11.89 -6.16 -1.80
N ALA A 258 -11.56 -4.87 -1.95
CA ALA A 258 -10.64 -4.18 -1.05
C ALA A 258 -11.16 -4.11 0.39
N GLY A 259 -12.47 -3.95 0.60
CA GLY A 259 -13.11 -4.02 1.91
C GLY A 259 -12.96 -5.40 2.55
N ASN A 260 -13.31 -6.46 1.82
CA ASN A 260 -13.15 -7.85 2.26
C ASN A 260 -11.68 -8.19 2.58
N TYR A 261 -10.73 -7.67 1.79
CA TYR A 261 -9.31 -7.79 2.08
C TYR A 261 -8.94 -7.17 3.42
N LEU A 262 -9.34 -5.92 3.64
CA LEU A 262 -9.04 -5.20 4.88
C LEU A 262 -9.67 -5.92 6.09
N GLU A 263 -10.89 -6.43 5.96
CA GLU A 263 -11.52 -7.27 6.99
C GLU A 263 -10.72 -8.54 7.26
N ALA A 264 -10.27 -9.25 6.22
CA ALA A 264 -9.45 -10.46 6.36
C ALA A 264 -8.08 -10.17 7.00
N VAL A 265 -7.46 -9.02 6.68
CA VAL A 265 -6.19 -8.57 7.28
C VAL A 265 -6.40 -8.17 8.74
N LEU A 266 -7.43 -7.38 9.05
CA LEU A 266 -7.76 -6.95 10.41
C LEU A 266 -8.21 -8.11 11.30
N GLY A 267 -8.94 -9.09 10.75
CA GLY A 267 -9.39 -10.28 11.47
C GLY A 267 -8.25 -11.16 11.98
N LYS A 268 -7.05 -11.04 11.39
CA LYS A 268 -5.84 -11.75 11.83
C LYS A 268 -5.08 -11.03 12.96
N LEU A 269 -5.47 -9.81 13.31
CA LEU A 269 -4.84 -9.03 14.38
C LEU A 269 -5.65 -9.18 15.69
N PRO A 270 -5.05 -9.75 16.76
CA PRO A 270 -5.70 -9.78 18.07
C PRO A 270 -5.98 -8.34 18.55
N HIS A 271 -7.19 -8.07 19.01
CA HIS A 271 -7.66 -6.76 19.48
C HIS A 271 -7.86 -5.68 18.39
N ALA A 272 -8.07 -6.05 17.12
CA ALA A 272 -8.39 -5.11 16.05
C ALA A 272 -9.83 -4.54 16.11
N ALA A 273 -10.71 -5.05 16.99
CA ALA A 273 -12.11 -4.64 17.10
C ALA A 273 -12.37 -3.13 17.25
N PRO A 274 -11.56 -2.34 18.00
CA PRO A 274 -11.72 -0.87 18.07
C PRO A 274 -11.44 -0.17 16.74
N TRP A 275 -10.72 -0.82 15.82
CA TRP A 275 -10.27 -0.29 14.54
C TRP A 275 -11.22 -0.63 13.39
N ALA A 276 -12.25 -1.46 13.63
CA ALA A 276 -13.26 -1.80 12.63
C ALA A 276 -14.01 -0.56 12.09
N GLY A 277 -14.15 0.50 12.91
CA GLY A 277 -14.71 1.79 12.49
C GLY A 277 -13.81 2.56 11.50
N LEU A 278 -12.50 2.33 11.54
CA LEU A 278 -11.52 2.95 10.64
C LEU A 278 -11.47 2.28 9.27
N ALA A 279 -12.01 1.06 9.11
CA ALA A 279 -12.19 0.46 7.78
C ALA A 279 -13.18 1.26 6.89
N ARG A 280 -14.01 2.14 7.49
CA ARG A 280 -14.84 3.11 6.75
C ARG A 280 -14.03 4.32 6.27
N VAL A 281 -12.87 4.58 6.88
CA VAL A 281 -11.91 5.58 6.42
C VAL A 281 -11.04 4.93 5.34
N ARG A 282 -11.18 5.40 4.11
CA ARG A 282 -10.38 4.92 2.98
C ARG A 282 -9.20 5.87 2.82
N SER A 283 -7.99 5.34 2.99
CA SER A 283 -6.78 6.08 2.69
C SER A 283 -6.75 6.50 1.21
N ALA A 284 -5.88 7.46 0.89
CA ALA A 284 -5.54 7.81 -0.48
C ALA A 284 -5.17 6.57 -1.31
N GLY A 285 -4.31 5.71 -0.77
CA GLY A 285 -3.83 4.51 -1.47
C GLY A 285 -4.95 3.53 -1.82
N ILE A 286 -5.91 3.30 -0.91
CA ILE A 286 -7.09 2.46 -1.20
C ILE A 286 -7.94 3.05 -2.34
N THR A 287 -8.08 4.37 -2.35
CA THR A 287 -8.86 5.09 -3.37
C THR A 287 -8.17 5.04 -4.73
N ASP A 288 -6.85 5.22 -4.76
CA ASP A 288 -6.06 5.12 -5.98
C ASP A 288 -6.04 3.69 -6.54
N LEU A 289 -5.93 2.67 -5.67
CA LEU A 289 -5.96 1.26 -6.07
C LEU A 289 -7.30 0.86 -6.69
N ARG A 290 -8.41 1.39 -6.16
CA ARG A 290 -9.74 1.11 -6.70
C ARG A 290 -9.85 1.51 -8.17
N GLU A 291 -9.30 2.67 -8.51
CA GLU A 291 -9.45 3.29 -9.83
C GLU A 291 -8.18 3.12 -10.70
N GLY A 292 -7.12 2.47 -10.20
CA GLY A 292 -5.85 2.29 -10.91
C GLY A 292 -5.05 3.59 -11.11
N ARG A 293 -5.20 4.59 -10.22
CA ARG A 293 -4.57 5.92 -10.34
C ARG A 293 -3.07 5.88 -10.10
N LEU A 294 -2.33 6.65 -10.88
CA LEU A 294 -0.86 6.62 -10.88
C LEU A 294 -0.24 8.01 -10.72
N LEU A 295 -0.91 9.04 -11.22
CA LEU A 295 -0.38 10.39 -11.34
C LEU A 295 -1.09 11.36 -10.40
N ASP A 296 -0.52 12.54 -10.21
CA ASP A 296 -1.11 13.57 -9.36
C ASP A 296 -2.41 14.10 -9.95
N GLU A 297 -2.41 14.27 -11.27
CA GLU A 297 -3.51 14.77 -12.07
C GLU A 297 -4.73 13.85 -12.01
N ASP A 298 -4.54 12.57 -11.65
CA ASP A 298 -5.63 11.60 -11.50
C ASP A 298 -6.52 11.88 -10.27
N TRP A 299 -6.05 12.68 -9.31
CA TRP A 299 -6.78 12.94 -8.06
C TRP A 299 -6.78 14.42 -7.63
N GLN A 300 -5.80 15.23 -8.04
CA GLN A 300 -5.76 16.65 -7.72
C GLN A 300 -6.93 17.40 -8.36
N GLY A 301 -7.62 18.24 -7.58
CA GLY A 301 -8.81 18.98 -8.02
C GLY A 301 -10.14 18.24 -7.85
N TRP A 302 -10.13 17.01 -7.30
CA TRP A 302 -11.33 16.17 -7.19
C TRP A 302 -11.60 15.70 -5.75
N ALA A 303 -12.87 15.65 -5.36
CA ALA A 303 -13.29 15.11 -4.06
C ALA A 303 -13.28 13.57 -4.05
N ARG A 304 -12.65 12.97 -3.04
CA ARG A 304 -12.34 11.52 -2.90
C ARG A 304 -13.48 10.51 -3.13
N PHE A 305 -14.74 10.93 -3.09
CA PHE A 305 -15.91 10.03 -3.10
C PHE A 305 -16.88 10.25 -4.28
N HIS A 306 -16.54 11.08 -5.27
CA HIS A 306 -17.37 11.23 -6.46
C HIS A 306 -16.98 10.22 -7.56
N HIS A 307 -18.00 9.59 -8.15
CA HIS A 307 -17.85 8.78 -9.36
C HIS A 307 -17.59 9.71 -10.55
N HIS A 308 -16.49 9.51 -11.27
CA HIS A 308 -16.14 10.31 -12.44
C HIS A 308 -16.09 9.44 -13.69
N ARG A 309 -16.33 10.08 -14.85
CA ARG A 309 -16.00 9.51 -16.15
C ARG A 309 -14.48 9.33 -16.20
N ASP A 310 -14.06 8.17 -16.67
CA ASP A 310 -12.68 7.72 -16.72
C ASP A 310 -11.81 8.65 -17.59
N THR A 311 -11.24 9.70 -16.99
CA THR A 311 -10.34 10.67 -17.65
C THR A 311 -8.88 10.46 -17.25
N HIS A 312 -8.54 9.29 -16.69
CA HIS A 312 -7.19 8.97 -16.25
C HIS A 312 -6.19 9.03 -17.40
N ALA A 313 -5.03 9.64 -17.13
CA ALA A 313 -3.96 9.70 -18.11
C ALA A 313 -3.47 8.28 -18.40
N VAL A 314 -3.45 7.90 -19.68
CA VAL A 314 -2.90 6.61 -20.09
C VAL A 314 -1.40 6.62 -19.85
N LEU A 315 -0.94 5.82 -18.89
CA LEU A 315 0.49 5.61 -18.66
C LEU A 315 0.93 4.28 -19.29
N PRO A 316 1.63 4.29 -20.44
CA PRO A 316 2.12 3.05 -21.05
C PRO A 316 3.19 2.37 -20.19
N LEU A 317 3.52 1.12 -20.54
CA LEU A 317 4.70 0.45 -20.00
C LEU A 317 5.98 1.18 -20.47
N PRO A 318 7.05 1.24 -19.65
CA PRO A 318 8.27 1.94 -20.03
C PRO A 318 8.96 1.28 -21.23
N GLU A 319 9.44 2.11 -22.15
CA GLU A 319 10.19 1.68 -23.33
C GLU A 319 11.54 1.04 -22.92
N GLY A 320 11.96 0.00 -23.63
CA GLY A 320 13.25 -0.66 -23.39
C GLY A 320 13.29 -1.59 -22.18
N VAL A 321 12.21 -1.68 -21.40
CA VAL A 321 12.14 -2.54 -20.20
C VAL A 321 11.32 -3.80 -20.49
N ALA A 322 11.80 -4.96 -20.04
CA ALA A 322 11.06 -6.20 -20.12
C ALA A 322 9.98 -6.27 -19.02
N CYS A 323 8.75 -5.98 -19.39
CA CYS A 323 7.59 -6.05 -18.48
C CYS A 323 6.87 -7.41 -18.58
N PHE A 324 6.58 -8.02 -17.43
CA PHE A 324 5.90 -9.30 -17.28
C PHE A 324 4.71 -9.18 -16.33
N ALA A 325 3.64 -9.91 -16.61
CA ALA A 325 2.43 -9.91 -15.78
C ALA A 325 2.10 -11.34 -15.32
N VAL A 326 1.94 -11.51 -14.02
CA VAL A 326 1.40 -12.72 -13.40
C VAL A 326 0.04 -12.38 -12.83
N ALA A 327 -0.99 -13.09 -13.28
CA ALA A 327 -2.33 -13.02 -12.73
C ALA A 327 -2.69 -14.34 -12.05
N ALA A 328 -3.58 -14.28 -11.06
CA ALA A 328 -4.14 -15.46 -10.42
C ALA A 328 -5.66 -15.51 -10.57
N VAL A 329 -6.21 -16.71 -10.54
CA VAL A 329 -7.65 -16.97 -10.52
C VAL A 329 -7.94 -18.03 -9.47
N VAL A 330 -8.93 -17.79 -8.60
CA VAL A 330 -9.26 -18.71 -7.49
C VAL A 330 -9.82 -20.06 -8.01
N THR A 331 -10.39 -20.09 -9.21
CA THR A 331 -10.94 -21.32 -9.80
C THR A 331 -9.84 -22.27 -10.26
N ALA A 332 -10.02 -23.56 -9.97
CA ALA A 332 -9.04 -24.60 -10.27
C ALA A 332 -9.00 -25.04 -11.74
N LYS A 333 -9.95 -24.60 -12.59
CA LYS A 333 -10.03 -25.00 -14.01
C LYS A 333 -10.25 -23.78 -14.92
N PRO A 334 -9.58 -23.72 -16.08
CA PRO A 334 -9.84 -22.72 -17.11
C PRO A 334 -11.29 -22.79 -17.59
N GLY A 335 -11.95 -21.65 -17.73
CA GLY A 335 -13.31 -21.53 -18.24
C GLY A 335 -13.59 -20.13 -18.79
N ALA A 336 -13.81 -20.02 -20.11
CA ALA A 336 -13.83 -18.75 -20.86
C ALA A 336 -14.80 -17.65 -20.34
N LEU A 337 -15.88 -18.02 -19.65
CA LEU A 337 -16.87 -17.10 -19.07
C LEU A 337 -16.56 -16.76 -17.60
N ALA A 338 -16.02 -17.72 -16.87
CA ALA A 338 -15.64 -17.57 -15.47
C ALA A 338 -14.36 -16.73 -15.37
N ASP A 339 -13.35 -17.00 -16.18
CA ASP A 339 -12.04 -16.32 -16.14
C ASP A 339 -12.13 -14.83 -16.53
N ARG A 340 -13.13 -14.43 -17.33
CA ARG A 340 -13.34 -13.02 -17.71
C ARG A 340 -13.90 -12.16 -16.57
N LEU A 341 -14.57 -12.77 -15.60
CA LEU A 341 -15.22 -12.09 -14.47
C LEU A 341 -14.57 -12.42 -13.13
N LEU A 342 -13.77 -13.48 -13.07
CA LEU A 342 -13.12 -13.96 -11.87
C LEU A 342 -11.66 -13.50 -11.85
N GLY A 343 -11.20 -13.24 -10.64
CA GLY A 343 -9.82 -12.89 -10.35
C GLY A 343 -9.29 -13.73 -9.21
N ASP A 344 -8.29 -13.20 -8.54
CA ASP A 344 -7.62 -13.84 -7.40
C ASP A 344 -8.32 -13.57 -6.05
N GLY A 345 -9.57 -13.10 -6.11
CA GLY A 345 -10.37 -12.67 -4.98
C GLY A 345 -10.25 -11.17 -4.65
N LEU A 346 -9.25 -10.48 -5.21
CA LEU A 346 -9.05 -9.03 -5.04
C LEU A 346 -8.93 -8.26 -6.34
N VAL A 347 -8.22 -8.81 -7.30
CA VAL A 347 -7.90 -8.15 -8.56
C VAL A 347 -8.52 -8.95 -9.71
N PRO A 348 -9.37 -8.33 -10.55
CA PRO A 348 -9.88 -8.99 -11.74
C PRO A 348 -8.77 -9.42 -12.68
N LEU A 349 -8.91 -10.60 -13.31
CA LEU A 349 -7.90 -11.16 -14.23
C LEU A 349 -7.48 -10.16 -15.32
N GLN A 350 -8.45 -9.49 -15.95
CA GLN A 350 -8.17 -8.51 -17.00
C GLN A 350 -7.35 -7.32 -16.49
N SER A 351 -7.65 -6.83 -15.29
CA SER A 351 -6.89 -5.74 -14.65
C SER A 351 -5.46 -6.19 -14.35
N ALA A 352 -5.27 -7.41 -13.82
CA ALA A 352 -3.95 -8.00 -13.57
C ALA A 352 -3.10 -8.19 -14.84
N LEU A 353 -3.73 -8.51 -15.97
CA LEU A 353 -3.07 -8.64 -17.27
C LEU A 353 -2.99 -7.31 -18.05
N GLY A 354 -3.42 -6.19 -17.45
CA GLY A 354 -3.42 -4.88 -18.10
C GLY A 354 -4.35 -4.78 -19.31
N GLN A 355 -5.33 -5.68 -19.44
CA GLN A 355 -6.31 -5.70 -20.51
C GLN A 355 -7.43 -4.69 -20.24
N HIS A 356 -7.83 -3.95 -21.27
CA HIS A 356 -8.87 -2.93 -21.17
C HIS A 356 -9.75 -2.95 -22.42
N HIS A 357 -11.03 -2.57 -22.27
CA HIS A 357 -11.98 -2.51 -23.39
C HIS A 357 -11.62 -1.44 -24.42
N ASP A 358 -11.13 -0.29 -23.95
CA ASP A 358 -10.49 0.73 -24.79
C ASP A 358 -9.03 0.33 -25.08
N PRO A 359 -8.67 0.04 -26.34
CA PRO A 359 -7.33 -0.38 -26.73
C PRO A 359 -6.24 0.65 -26.40
N ALA A 360 -6.58 1.94 -26.34
CA ALA A 360 -5.62 2.99 -26.02
C ALA A 360 -5.09 2.85 -24.58
N ARG A 361 -5.86 2.22 -23.69
CA ARG A 361 -5.51 1.99 -22.28
C ARG A 361 -4.87 0.65 -22.02
N ALA A 362 -4.94 -0.29 -22.96
CA ALA A 362 -4.42 -1.63 -22.76
C ALA A 362 -2.89 -1.61 -22.61
N LEU A 363 -2.38 -2.27 -21.56
CA LEU A 363 -0.97 -2.52 -21.39
C LEU A 363 -0.64 -3.77 -22.21
N CYS A 364 -0.10 -3.57 -23.40
CA CYS A 364 0.18 -4.64 -24.37
C CYS A 364 1.36 -5.53 -23.94
N PHE A 365 1.24 -6.23 -22.81
CA PHE A 365 2.19 -7.26 -22.40
C PHE A 365 2.29 -8.34 -23.48
N ALA A 366 3.50 -8.69 -23.90
CA ALA A 366 3.67 -9.75 -24.89
C ALA A 366 3.11 -11.09 -24.36
N PRO A 367 2.47 -11.93 -25.19
CA PRO A 367 1.84 -13.17 -24.71
C PRO A 367 2.79 -14.11 -23.94
N HIS A 368 4.06 -14.21 -24.35
CA HIS A 368 5.09 -15.02 -23.68
C HIS A 368 5.61 -14.41 -22.36
N ARG A 369 5.16 -13.20 -22.01
CA ARG A 369 5.48 -12.49 -20.76
C ARG A 369 4.28 -12.42 -19.81
N GLN A 370 3.24 -13.20 -20.08
CA GLN A 370 2.07 -13.32 -19.23
C GLN A 370 2.01 -14.74 -18.64
N GLN A 371 1.64 -14.85 -17.37
CA GLN A 371 1.35 -16.11 -16.70
C GLN A 371 0.01 -15.98 -15.97
N VAL A 372 -0.85 -16.99 -16.11
CA VAL A 372 -2.10 -17.09 -15.35
C VAL A 372 -2.04 -18.33 -14.47
N CYS A 373 -2.07 -18.13 -13.15
CA CYS A 373 -2.06 -19.18 -12.15
C CYS A 373 -3.49 -19.50 -11.69
N TYR A 374 -3.91 -20.75 -11.81
CA TYR A 374 -5.26 -21.21 -11.46
C TYR A 374 -5.28 -21.84 -10.05
N GLY A 375 -6.44 -21.83 -9.40
CA GLY A 375 -6.59 -22.35 -8.04
C GLY A 375 -5.85 -21.51 -6.99
N MET A 376 -5.61 -20.23 -7.28
CA MET A 376 -4.72 -19.37 -6.50
C MET A 376 -5.40 -18.06 -6.14
N HIS A 377 -5.28 -17.65 -4.88
CA HIS A 377 -5.76 -16.36 -4.40
C HIS A 377 -4.63 -15.31 -4.33
N HIS A 378 -4.99 -14.03 -4.21
CA HIS A 378 -4.07 -12.91 -4.35
C HIS A 378 -2.81 -12.98 -3.49
N MET A 379 -2.96 -13.45 -2.24
CA MET A 379 -1.84 -13.57 -1.29
C MET A 379 -0.90 -14.74 -1.57
N GLN A 380 -1.34 -15.80 -2.27
CA GLN A 380 -0.49 -16.93 -2.64
C GLN A 380 0.52 -16.54 -3.73
N LEU A 381 0.28 -15.47 -4.48
CA LEU A 381 1.22 -14.95 -5.48
C LEU A 381 2.58 -14.52 -4.87
N LEU A 382 2.65 -14.25 -3.56
CA LEU A 382 3.87 -13.80 -2.90
C LEU A 382 4.90 -14.93 -2.67
N SER A 383 4.45 -16.19 -2.67
CA SER A 383 5.30 -17.33 -2.33
C SER A 383 4.95 -18.63 -3.06
N SER A 384 4.12 -18.56 -4.10
CA SER A 384 3.79 -19.71 -4.95
C SER A 384 5.03 -20.32 -5.63
N PRO A 385 5.24 -21.65 -5.53
CA PRO A 385 6.29 -22.34 -6.29
C PRO A 385 6.14 -22.23 -7.81
N GLU A 386 4.91 -22.15 -8.33
CA GLU A 386 4.65 -21.98 -9.76
C GLU A 386 5.20 -20.64 -10.25
N VAL A 387 4.89 -19.57 -9.51
CA VAL A 387 5.38 -18.22 -9.79
C VAL A 387 6.90 -18.16 -9.62
N GLY A 388 7.46 -18.80 -8.60
CA GLY A 388 8.91 -18.87 -8.39
C GLY A 388 9.66 -19.50 -9.58
N ARG A 389 9.13 -20.58 -10.14
CA ARG A 389 9.68 -21.19 -11.37
C ARG A 389 9.57 -20.24 -12.57
N GLN A 390 8.47 -19.52 -12.70
CA GLN A 390 8.28 -18.57 -13.79
C GLN A 390 9.22 -17.37 -13.69
N LEU A 391 9.45 -16.85 -12.47
CA LEU A 391 10.42 -15.80 -12.19
C LEU A 391 11.84 -16.23 -12.60
N LEU A 392 12.25 -17.46 -12.25
CA LEU A 392 13.53 -18.01 -12.71
C LEU A 392 13.61 -18.06 -14.23
N ALA A 393 12.58 -18.58 -14.90
CA ALA A 393 12.57 -18.70 -16.36
C ALA A 393 12.69 -17.33 -17.05
N TRP A 394 12.04 -16.29 -16.53
CA TRP A 394 12.10 -14.95 -17.09
C TRP A 394 13.39 -14.19 -16.76
N LEU A 395 13.92 -14.33 -15.55
CA LEU A 395 15.03 -13.51 -15.05
C LEU A 395 16.41 -14.18 -15.16
N ALA A 396 16.46 -15.46 -15.52
CA ALA A 396 17.70 -16.18 -15.83
C ALA A 396 18.22 -15.88 -17.25
N ALA A 397 17.36 -15.40 -18.16
CA ALA A 397 17.79 -14.98 -19.49
C ALA A 397 18.78 -13.78 -19.37
N PRO A 398 19.89 -13.78 -20.13
CA PRO A 398 20.94 -12.77 -20.04
C PRO A 398 20.50 -11.38 -20.50
#